data_AF-A0A7C7X2W3-F1
#
_entry.id   AF-A0A7C7X2W3-F1
#
_cell.length_a   1.000
_cell.length_b   1.000
_cell.length_c   1.000
_cell.angle_alpha   90.00
_cell.angle_beta   90.00
_cell.angle_gamma   90.00
#
_symmetry.space_group_name_H-M   'P 1'
#
loop_
_entity.id
_entity.type
_entity.pdbx_description
1 polymer ?
#
loop_
_entity_poly.entity_id
_entity_poly.type
_entity_poly.pdbx_seq_one_letter_code
_entity_poly.pdbx_strand_id
1 'polypeptide(L)'
;MTSVVKQAARKVKLGIPDLCKVFSDVMLSPAMINQIGQAVYAGKALFLYGPPGNGKTSIAERIVRAVSESIWIPRTITITGEIIRLFDPACHELADDNVEVLADLSYDIRWVRIKRPSLIVGGELTLDQFEAKYNPTTGINEAPAQLKSNGGTLGIGDLDRHRVDITELLNRWTIPWPRALTS
;
A
#
# COMPACT_ATOMS: atom_id res chain seq x y z
N MET A 1 -1.32 -2.43 -20.66
CA MET A 1 -2.13 -2.84 -19.48
C MET A 1 -1.85 -4.27 -19.01
N THR A 2 -1.58 -5.23 -19.90
CA THR A 2 -1.40 -6.66 -19.56
C THR A 2 -0.22 -6.95 -18.61
N SER A 3 0.85 -6.16 -18.64
CA SER A 3 2.03 -6.32 -17.77
C SER A 3 1.80 -5.88 -16.32
N VAL A 4 0.95 -4.88 -16.08
CA VAL A 4 0.58 -4.42 -14.73
C VAL A 4 -0.35 -5.44 -14.07
N VAL A 5 -1.34 -5.94 -14.82
CA VAL A 5 -2.29 -6.94 -14.32
C VAL A 5 -1.60 -8.25 -13.94
N LYS A 6 -0.54 -8.64 -14.66
CA LYS A 6 0.26 -9.84 -14.35
C LYS A 6 0.98 -9.77 -13.00
N GLN A 7 1.18 -8.58 -12.44
CA GLN A 7 1.86 -8.33 -11.16
C GLN A 7 0.88 -8.18 -9.98
N ALA A 8 -0.43 -8.36 -10.22
CA ALA A 8 -1.42 -8.27 -9.17
C ALA A 8 -1.14 -9.27 -8.03
N ALA A 9 -1.37 -8.81 -6.79
CA ALA A 9 -1.13 -9.56 -5.54
C ALA A 9 -1.84 -10.92 -5.45
N ARG A 10 -2.80 -11.18 -6.35
CA ARG A 10 -3.64 -12.38 -6.41
C ARG A 10 -2.86 -13.70 -6.48
N LYS A 11 -1.54 -13.66 -6.66
CA LYS A 11 -0.68 -14.85 -6.69
C LYS A 11 0.09 -15.13 -5.39
N VAL A 12 0.06 -14.24 -4.40
CA VAL A 12 0.76 -14.46 -3.12
C VAL A 12 0.00 -15.54 -2.33
N LYS A 13 0.59 -16.73 -2.23
CA LYS A 13 0.07 -17.83 -1.41
C LYS A 13 0.64 -17.74 0.00
N LEU A 14 0.15 -16.78 0.78
CA LEU A 14 0.50 -16.69 2.20
C LEU A 14 -0.32 -17.74 2.96
N GLY A 15 0.33 -18.83 3.37
CA GLY A 15 -0.32 -19.92 4.08
C GLY A 15 -0.50 -19.63 5.57
N ILE A 16 -1.36 -20.42 6.24
CA ILE A 16 -1.48 -20.39 7.71
C ILE A 16 -0.12 -20.63 8.40
N PRO A 17 0.76 -21.54 7.95
CA PRO A 17 2.08 -21.71 8.56
C PRO A 17 2.96 -20.45 8.48
N ASP A 18 2.87 -19.69 7.39
CA ASP A 18 3.63 -18.45 7.20
C ASP A 18 3.11 -17.35 8.13
N LEU A 19 1.79 -17.24 8.26
CA LEU A 19 1.15 -16.33 9.22
C LEU A 19 1.53 -16.68 10.67
N CYS A 20 1.54 -17.97 11.04
CA CYS A 20 1.97 -18.38 12.38
C CYS A 20 3.43 -18.02 12.66
N LYS A 21 4.32 -18.04 11.66
CA LYS A 21 5.71 -17.57 11.81
C LYS A 21 5.77 -16.06 12.00
N VAL A 22 5.02 -15.32 11.18
CA VAL A 22 4.95 -13.85 11.20
C VAL A 22 4.44 -13.30 12.55
N PHE A 23 3.57 -14.06 13.21
CA PHE A 23 3.00 -13.72 14.51
C PHE A 23 3.55 -14.54 15.68
N SER A 24 4.71 -15.20 15.52
CA SER A 24 5.24 -16.12 16.55
C SER A 24 5.55 -15.45 17.91
N ASP A 25 5.76 -14.14 17.90
CA ASP A 25 6.05 -13.26 19.03
C ASP A 25 4.86 -12.34 19.38
N VAL A 26 3.66 -12.61 18.85
CA VAL A 26 2.42 -11.92 19.19
C VAL A 26 1.37 -12.94 19.63
N MET A 27 0.76 -12.72 20.79
CA MET A 27 -0.36 -13.55 21.25
C MET A 27 -1.64 -13.25 20.45
N LEU A 28 -1.83 -13.95 19.34
CA LEU A 28 -3.08 -13.95 18.58
C LEU A 28 -3.83 -15.27 18.77
N SER A 29 -5.15 -15.20 18.84
CA SER A 29 -5.97 -16.41 18.84
C SER A 29 -5.92 -17.11 17.47
N PRO A 30 -6.01 -18.45 17.40
CA PRO A 30 -6.06 -19.17 16.13
C PRO A 30 -7.19 -18.69 15.21
N ALA A 31 -8.32 -18.28 15.79
CA ALA A 31 -9.44 -17.71 15.06
C ALA A 31 -9.07 -16.37 14.36
N MET A 32 -8.31 -15.52 15.04
CA MET A 32 -7.86 -14.24 14.47
C MET A 32 -6.83 -14.45 13.35
N ILE A 33 -5.88 -15.38 13.53
CA ILE A 33 -4.91 -15.76 12.48
C ILE A 33 -5.65 -16.26 11.23
N ASN A 34 -6.68 -17.09 11.40
CA ASN A 34 -7.50 -17.59 10.29
C ASN A 34 -8.27 -16.47 9.57
N GLN A 35 -8.86 -15.53 10.31
CA GLN A 35 -9.54 -14.37 9.72
C GLN A 35 -8.60 -13.47 8.93
N ILE A 36 -7.41 -13.19 9.48
CA ILE A 36 -6.36 -12.43 8.78
C ILE A 36 -5.95 -13.16 7.50
N GLY A 37 -5.69 -14.47 7.57
CA GLY A 37 -5.32 -15.26 6.41
C GLY A 37 -6.37 -15.24 5.29
N GLN A 38 -7.66 -15.33 5.65
CA GLN A 38 -8.75 -15.22 4.68
C GLN A 38 -8.83 -13.83 4.04
N ALA A 39 -8.65 -12.75 4.82
CA ALA A 39 -8.67 -11.39 4.31
C ALA A 39 -7.50 -11.11 3.36
N VAL A 40 -6.29 -11.54 3.75
CA VAL A 40 -5.07 -11.43 2.92
C VAL A 40 -5.23 -12.23 1.63
N TYR A 41 -5.69 -13.48 1.71
CA TYR A 41 -5.93 -14.32 0.53
C TYR A 41 -6.97 -13.71 -0.43
N ALA A 42 -8.01 -13.10 0.12
CA ALA A 42 -9.06 -12.44 -0.67
C ALA A 42 -8.64 -11.07 -1.21
N GLY A 43 -7.46 -10.54 -0.84
CA GLY A 43 -7.03 -9.18 -1.16
C GLY A 43 -7.98 -8.11 -0.60
N LYS A 44 -8.67 -8.40 0.52
CA LYS A 44 -9.63 -7.51 1.15
C LYS A 44 -8.94 -6.60 2.15
N ALA A 45 -9.50 -5.40 2.34
CA ALA A 45 -9.08 -4.52 3.42
C ALA A 45 -9.32 -5.19 4.78
N LEU A 46 -8.35 -5.02 5.68
CA LEU A 46 -8.42 -5.52 7.06
C LEU A 46 -8.55 -4.33 8.02
N PHE A 47 -9.56 -4.38 8.88
CA PHE A 47 -9.75 -3.38 9.93
C PHE A 47 -9.42 -4.00 11.30
N LEU A 48 -8.37 -3.51 11.95
CA LEU A 48 -7.96 -3.98 13.28
C LEU A 48 -8.49 -3.03 14.34
N TYR A 49 -9.48 -3.48 15.12
CA TYR A 49 -10.10 -2.69 16.20
C TYR A 49 -9.88 -3.34 17.57
N GLY A 50 -9.77 -2.53 18.63
CA GLY A 50 -9.72 -2.98 20.03
C GLY A 50 -9.11 -1.94 20.96
N PRO A 51 -8.94 -2.23 22.27
CA PRO A 51 -8.35 -1.29 23.23
C PRO A 51 -6.92 -0.87 22.86
N PRO A 52 -6.49 0.38 23.16
CA PRO A 52 -5.13 0.84 22.88
C PRO A 52 -4.09 -0.03 23.59
N GLY A 53 -2.89 -0.19 23.00
CA GLY A 53 -1.80 -0.99 23.57
C GLY A 53 -1.77 -2.48 23.17
N ASN A 54 -2.79 -2.99 22.46
CA ASN A 54 -2.83 -4.39 21.99
C ASN A 54 -2.03 -4.67 20.69
N GLY A 55 -1.05 -3.83 20.36
CA GLY A 55 -0.16 -4.06 19.22
C GLY A 55 -0.82 -4.04 17.83
N LYS A 56 -1.98 -3.40 17.64
CA LYS A 56 -2.68 -3.30 16.33
C LYS A 56 -1.77 -2.81 15.20
N THR A 57 -1.02 -1.73 15.45
CA THR A 57 -0.06 -1.17 14.49
C THR A 57 1.04 -2.18 14.17
N SER A 58 1.58 -2.86 15.18
CA SER A 58 2.57 -3.94 15.02
C SER A 58 2.00 -5.13 14.23
N ILE A 59 0.75 -5.54 14.47
CA ILE A 59 0.06 -6.59 13.71
C ILE A 59 -0.10 -6.17 12.25
N ALA A 60 -0.54 -4.94 11.99
CA ALA A 60 -0.67 -4.41 10.63
C ALA A 60 0.69 -4.40 9.91
N GLU A 61 1.74 -3.87 10.55
CA GLU A 61 3.12 -3.88 10.03
C GLU A 61 3.60 -5.28 9.64
N ARG A 62 3.33 -6.27 10.49
CA ARG A 62 3.75 -7.66 10.27
C ARG A 62 3.01 -8.31 9.11
N ILE A 63 1.70 -8.08 9.01
CA ILE A 63 0.89 -8.55 7.87
C ILE A 63 1.46 -7.97 6.58
N VAL A 64 1.75 -6.67 6.58
CA VAL A 64 2.28 -5.99 5.40
C VAL A 64 3.64 -6.58 4.99
N ARG A 65 4.56 -6.78 5.96
CA ARG A 65 5.89 -7.33 5.70
C ARG A 65 5.88 -8.79 5.23
N ALA A 66 4.88 -9.57 5.63
CA ALA A 66 4.76 -10.97 5.25
C ALA A 66 4.46 -11.17 3.75
N VAL A 67 3.85 -10.17 3.11
CA VAL A 67 3.52 -10.19 1.67
C VAL A 67 4.76 -9.75 0.87
N SER A 68 5.88 -10.45 1.07
CA SER A 68 7.19 -10.08 0.52
C SER A 68 7.40 -10.64 -0.89
N GLU A 69 6.94 -9.91 -1.89
CA GLU A 69 7.37 -10.08 -3.28
C GLU A 69 7.82 -8.73 -3.86
N SER A 70 8.61 -8.73 -4.94
CA SER A 70 8.95 -7.50 -5.67
C SER A 70 7.86 -7.13 -6.68
N ILE A 71 7.67 -5.84 -6.95
CA ILE A 71 6.77 -5.34 -8.00
C ILE A 71 7.46 -4.25 -8.82
N TRP A 72 7.10 -4.13 -10.10
CA TRP A 72 7.49 -3.00 -10.94
C TRP A 72 6.42 -1.92 -10.88
N ILE A 73 6.86 -0.71 -10.58
CA ILE A 73 6.04 0.51 -10.64
C ILE A 73 6.68 1.52 -11.58
N PRO A 74 5.90 2.40 -12.24
CA PRO A 74 6.47 3.52 -12.95
C PRO A 74 7.04 4.53 -11.95
N ARG A 75 8.11 5.23 -12.32
CA ARG A 75 8.68 6.31 -11.49
C ARG A 75 7.72 7.50 -11.39
N THR A 76 7.05 7.80 -12.50
CA THR A 76 6.07 8.87 -12.63
C THR A 76 4.89 8.40 -13.48
N ILE A 77 3.74 9.03 -13.29
CA ILE A 77 2.56 8.88 -14.15
C ILE A 77 2.11 10.25 -14.64
N THR A 78 1.31 10.29 -15.70
CA THR A 78 0.73 11.52 -16.22
C THR A 78 -0.78 11.45 -16.15
N ILE A 79 -1.41 12.48 -15.58
CA ILE A 79 -2.87 12.61 -15.51
C ILE A 79 -3.23 14.02 -16.00
N THR A 80 -4.01 14.10 -17.08
CA THR A 80 -4.47 15.40 -17.65
C THR A 80 -3.31 16.38 -17.95
N GLY A 81 -2.15 15.85 -18.39
CA GLY A 81 -0.96 16.65 -18.70
C GLY A 81 -0.04 16.92 -17.50
N GLU A 82 -0.49 16.67 -16.27
CA GLU A 82 0.30 16.84 -15.06
C GLU A 82 1.18 15.61 -14.79
N ILE A 83 2.45 15.83 -14.44
CA ILE A 83 3.37 14.77 -14.02
C ILE A 83 3.22 14.55 -12.50
N ILE A 84 2.89 13.32 -12.13
CA ILE A 84 2.77 12.88 -10.75
C ILE A 84 3.87 11.87 -10.45
N ARG A 85 4.70 12.18 -9.46
CA ARG A 85 5.74 11.28 -8.96
C ARG A 85 5.11 10.16 -8.13
N LEU A 86 5.33 8.93 -8.58
CA LEU A 86 4.85 7.73 -7.91
C LEU A 86 5.95 7.08 -7.08
N PHE A 87 7.14 6.88 -7.67
CA PHE A 87 8.28 6.35 -6.94
C PHE A 87 8.81 7.40 -5.97
N ASP A 88 8.93 6.98 -4.72
CA ASP A 88 9.36 7.81 -3.61
C ASP A 88 10.37 7.07 -2.74
N PRO A 89 11.66 7.45 -2.74
CA PRO A 89 12.69 6.81 -1.93
C PRO A 89 12.40 6.84 -0.42
N ALA A 90 11.53 7.74 0.05
CA ALA A 90 11.12 7.79 1.45
C ALA A 90 10.18 6.63 1.84
N CYS A 91 9.45 6.05 0.88
CA CYS A 91 8.44 5.01 1.13
C CYS A 91 8.67 3.72 0.34
N HIS A 92 9.57 3.75 -0.64
CA HIS A 92 9.84 2.63 -1.53
C HIS A 92 11.29 2.18 -1.41
N GLU A 93 11.46 0.89 -1.20
CA GLU A 93 12.75 0.23 -1.20
C GLU A 93 12.96 -0.48 -2.53
N LEU A 94 14.14 -0.31 -3.14
CA LEU A 94 14.48 -1.03 -4.36
C LEU A 94 14.54 -2.55 -4.06
N ALA A 95 14.09 -3.37 -5.01
CA ALA A 95 14.28 -4.81 -4.89
C ALA A 95 15.75 -5.13 -5.12
N ASP A 96 16.31 -6.05 -4.32
CA ASP A 96 17.65 -6.59 -4.56
C ASP A 96 17.63 -7.37 -5.87
N ASP A 97 18.12 -6.73 -6.92
CA ASP A 97 18.28 -7.31 -8.22
C ASP A 97 19.57 -8.15 -8.19
N ASN A 98 19.46 -9.47 -8.40
CA ASN A 98 20.62 -10.26 -8.81
C ASN A 98 21.09 -9.67 -10.15
N VAL A 99 22.08 -8.77 -10.07
CA VAL A 99 22.57 -7.92 -11.15
C VAL A 99 22.92 -8.74 -12.40
N GLU A 100 23.32 -10.00 -12.22
CA GLU A 100 23.66 -10.95 -13.29
C GLU A 100 22.47 -11.38 -14.17
N VAL A 101 21.24 -11.41 -13.66
CA VAL A 101 20.05 -11.86 -14.43
C VAL A 101 19.41 -10.72 -15.22
N LEU A 102 19.62 -9.48 -14.79
CA LEU A 102 19.00 -8.28 -15.38
C LEU A 102 19.89 -7.56 -16.39
N ALA A 103 21.20 -7.85 -16.40
CA ALA A 103 22.14 -7.27 -17.36
C ALA A 103 21.80 -7.62 -18.83
N ASP A 104 21.18 -8.78 -19.06
CA ASP A 104 20.77 -9.25 -20.40
C ASP A 104 19.32 -8.86 -20.78
N LEU A 105 18.57 -8.20 -19.89
CA LEU A 105 17.18 -7.81 -20.14
C LEU A 105 17.08 -6.30 -20.31
N SER A 106 16.86 -5.83 -21.54
CA SER A 106 16.51 -4.43 -21.80
C SER A 106 15.11 -4.13 -21.24
N TYR A 107 15.01 -3.55 -20.06
CA TYR A 107 13.75 -3.04 -19.51
C TYR A 107 13.68 -1.51 -19.59
N ASP A 108 12.45 -1.00 -19.60
CA ASP A 108 12.18 0.43 -19.69
C ASP A 108 12.55 1.13 -18.38
N ILE A 109 13.53 2.05 -18.44
CA ILE A 109 14.05 2.80 -17.29
C ILE A 109 13.01 3.68 -16.57
N ARG A 110 11.86 3.93 -17.21
CA ARG A 110 10.71 4.62 -16.58
C ARG A 110 10.06 3.76 -15.52
N TRP A 111 10.33 2.46 -15.51
CA TRP A 111 9.89 1.51 -14.50
C TRP A 111 11.02 1.21 -13.52
N VAL A 112 10.64 1.03 -12.27
CA VAL A 112 11.54 0.68 -11.17
C VAL A 112 10.98 -0.52 -10.45
N ARG A 113 11.85 -1.49 -10.18
CA ARG A 113 11.51 -2.65 -9.38
C ARG A 113 11.74 -2.33 -7.92
N ILE A 114 10.72 -2.54 -7.11
CA ILE A 114 10.72 -2.25 -5.69
C ILE A 114 10.31 -3.50 -4.92
N LYS A 115 10.67 -3.58 -3.65
CA LYS A 115 9.94 -4.43 -2.70
C LYS A 115 8.50 -3.93 -2.66
N ARG A 116 7.53 -4.86 -2.62
CA ARG A 116 6.10 -4.53 -2.62
C ARG A 116 5.81 -3.46 -1.57
N PRO A 117 5.17 -2.34 -1.93
CA PRO A 117 5.12 -1.17 -1.09
C PRO A 117 4.33 -1.42 0.19
N SER A 118 4.87 -0.92 1.30
CA SER A 118 4.36 -1.09 2.65
C SER A 118 4.27 0.28 3.30
N LEU A 119 3.13 0.95 3.18
CA LEU A 119 2.95 2.30 3.73
C LEU A 119 2.03 2.23 4.95
N ILE A 120 2.41 2.93 6.02
CA ILE A 120 1.58 3.05 7.21
C ILE A 120 1.39 4.51 7.54
N VAL A 121 0.14 4.90 7.70
CA VAL A 121 -0.28 6.25 8.05
C VAL A 121 -0.79 6.20 9.48
N GLY A 122 0.03 6.58 10.47
CA GLY A 122 -0.29 6.35 11.90
C GLY A 122 -0.08 7.55 12.84
N GLY A 123 1.04 8.27 12.74
CA GLY A 123 1.44 9.24 13.78
C GLY A 123 0.70 10.58 13.79
N GLU A 124 0.31 11.07 12.60
CA GLU A 124 -0.61 12.20 12.41
C GLU A 124 -1.36 11.94 11.10
N LEU A 125 -2.52 11.29 11.20
CA LEU A 125 -3.38 11.07 10.06
C LEU A 125 -3.88 12.43 9.54
N THR A 126 -3.38 12.88 8.39
CA THR A 126 -3.85 14.10 7.73
C THR A 126 -4.49 13.74 6.40
N LEU A 127 -5.64 14.36 6.11
CA LEU A 127 -6.38 14.10 4.87
C LEU A 127 -5.54 14.43 3.63
N ASP A 128 -4.63 15.40 3.74
CA ASP A 128 -3.66 15.80 2.72
C ASP A 128 -2.80 14.63 2.20
N GLN A 129 -2.53 13.61 3.03
CA GLN A 129 -1.76 12.43 2.61
C GLN A 129 -2.51 11.56 1.59
N PHE A 130 -3.82 11.75 1.47
CA PHE A 130 -4.71 11.00 0.58
C PHE A 130 -5.04 11.76 -0.70
N GLU A 131 -4.43 12.94 -0.91
CA GLU A 131 -4.60 13.78 -2.10
C GLU A 131 -3.27 13.98 -2.83
N ALA A 132 -3.34 14.23 -4.15
CA ALA A 132 -2.16 14.59 -4.92
C ALA A 132 -1.73 16.01 -4.55
N LYS A 133 -0.45 16.18 -4.18
CA LYS A 133 0.05 17.47 -3.67
C LYS A 133 1.11 18.05 -4.59
N TYR A 134 0.91 19.30 -5.03
CA TYR A 134 1.93 20.02 -5.78
C TYR A 134 3.10 20.40 -4.86
N ASN A 135 4.32 20.05 -5.28
CA ASN A 135 5.55 20.49 -4.61
C ASN A 135 6.15 21.67 -5.37
N PRO A 136 6.08 22.91 -4.85
CA PRO A 136 6.57 24.10 -5.55
C PRO A 136 8.11 24.13 -5.69
N THR A 137 8.84 23.39 -4.84
CA THR A 137 10.31 23.34 -4.90
C THR A 137 10.78 22.49 -6.08
N THR A 138 10.08 21.39 -6.37
CA THR A 138 10.46 20.45 -7.43
C THR A 138 9.62 20.61 -8.70
N GLY A 139 8.52 21.37 -8.65
CA GLY A 139 7.62 21.61 -9.78
C GLY A 139 6.80 20.39 -10.19
N ILE A 140 6.72 19.37 -9.33
CA ILE A 140 6.03 18.11 -9.62
C ILE A 140 4.94 17.83 -8.60
N ASN A 141 3.91 17.10 -9.02
CA ASN A 141 2.89 16.61 -8.12
C ASN A 141 3.36 15.31 -7.44
N GLU A 142 3.03 15.16 -6.16
CA GLU A 142 3.28 13.96 -5.38
C GLU A 142 2.06 13.05 -5.41
N ALA A 143 2.29 11.76 -5.66
CA ALA A 143 1.21 10.78 -5.56
C ALA A 143 0.70 10.65 -4.12
N PRO A 144 -0.62 10.45 -3.93
CA PRO A 144 -1.20 10.20 -2.62
C PRO A 144 -0.78 8.82 -2.07
N ALA A 145 -0.92 8.62 -0.76
CA ALA A 145 -0.47 7.41 -0.06
C ALA A 145 -1.10 6.12 -0.63
N GLN A 146 -2.38 6.15 -1.00
CA GLN A 146 -3.07 5.01 -1.62
C GLN A 146 -2.38 4.60 -2.92
N LEU A 147 -2.01 5.58 -3.73
CA LEU A 147 -1.40 5.33 -5.02
C LEU A 147 0.05 4.84 -4.86
N LYS A 148 0.81 5.42 -3.92
CA LYS A 148 2.16 4.95 -3.54
C LYS A 148 2.13 3.52 -2.99
N SER A 149 1.11 3.16 -2.23
CA SER A 149 0.93 1.80 -1.69
C SER A 149 0.35 0.78 -2.69
N ASN A 150 0.02 1.22 -3.91
CA ASN A 150 -0.69 0.38 -4.87
C ASN A 150 0.11 -0.87 -5.24
N GLY A 151 -0.59 -2.00 -5.35
CA GLY A 151 0.06 -3.28 -5.53
C GLY A 151 0.92 -3.67 -4.33
N GLY A 152 0.58 -3.20 -3.12
CA GLY A 152 1.19 -3.57 -1.85
C GLY A 152 0.16 -3.48 -0.72
N THR A 153 0.52 -2.85 0.40
CA THR A 153 -0.41 -2.65 1.52
C THR A 153 -0.34 -1.24 2.08
N LEU A 154 -1.51 -0.71 2.40
CA LEU A 154 -1.70 0.54 3.13
C LEU A 154 -2.26 0.21 4.51
N GLY A 155 -1.49 0.48 5.55
CA GLY A 155 -1.95 0.46 6.93
C GLY A 155 -2.40 1.85 7.36
N ILE A 156 -3.50 1.92 8.10
CA ILE A 156 -3.91 3.14 8.80
C ILE A 156 -3.92 2.83 10.29
N GLY A 157 -3.11 3.57 11.04
CA GLY A 157 -3.01 3.49 12.49
C GLY A 157 -3.87 4.54 13.19
N ASP A 158 -4.17 4.29 14.46
CA ASP A 158 -4.70 5.27 15.43
C ASP A 158 -5.95 6.06 14.98
N LEU A 159 -6.88 5.39 14.30
CA LEU A 159 -8.19 5.94 13.93
C LEU A 159 -9.02 6.38 15.15
N ASP A 160 -8.74 5.83 16.32
CA ASP A 160 -9.39 6.13 17.59
C ASP A 160 -8.82 7.36 18.32
N ARG A 161 -7.64 7.85 17.92
CA ARG A 161 -6.96 9.00 18.56
C ARG A 161 -7.01 10.29 17.75
N HIS A 162 -7.27 10.20 16.45
CA HIS A 162 -7.23 11.36 15.55
C HIS A 162 -8.64 11.88 15.24
N ARG A 163 -8.76 13.21 15.07
CA ARG A 163 -10.02 13.94 14.82
C ARG A 163 -10.59 13.74 13.40
N VAL A 164 -10.00 12.87 12.58
CA VAL A 164 -10.48 12.64 11.21
C VAL A 164 -11.67 11.69 11.27
N ASP A 165 -12.82 12.14 10.79
CA ASP A 165 -13.99 11.28 10.67
C ASP A 165 -13.68 10.15 9.68
N ILE A 166 -13.84 8.90 10.13
CA ILE A 166 -13.64 7.73 9.28
C ILE A 166 -14.55 7.76 8.05
N THR A 167 -15.71 8.40 8.16
CA THR A 167 -16.64 8.63 7.06
C THR A 167 -16.04 9.57 6.03
N GLU A 168 -15.31 10.61 6.45
CA GLU A 168 -14.63 11.53 5.54
C GLU A 168 -13.47 10.85 4.81
N LEU A 169 -12.65 10.07 5.53
CA LEU A 169 -11.60 9.23 4.95
C LEU A 169 -12.18 8.25 3.92
N LEU A 170 -13.24 7.54 4.28
CA LEU A 170 -13.93 6.59 3.39
C LEU A 170 -14.55 7.31 2.20
N ASN A 171 -15.13 8.50 2.37
CA ASN A 171 -15.67 9.27 1.26
C ASN A 171 -14.59 9.62 0.23
N ARG A 172 -13.38 10.01 0.68
CA ARG A 172 -12.22 10.27 -0.20
C ARG A 172 -11.75 9.02 -0.94
N TRP A 173 -11.97 7.83 -0.39
CA TRP A 173 -11.73 6.55 -1.06
C TRP A 173 -12.86 6.08 -1.94
N THR A 174 -14.10 6.48 -1.62
CA THR A 174 -15.29 5.94 -2.26
C THR A 174 -15.66 6.71 -3.50
N ILE A 175 -15.28 8.00 -3.65
CA ILE A 175 -15.85 8.91 -4.69
C ILE A 175 -16.02 8.18 -6.03
N PRO A 176 -17.25 7.72 -6.32
CA PRO A 176 -17.68 7.57 -7.69
C PRO A 176 -17.78 9.00 -8.20
N TRP A 177 -17.27 9.26 -9.40
CA TRP A 177 -17.51 10.51 -10.12
C TRP A 177 -18.92 11.05 -9.81
N PRO A 178 -19.09 12.35 -9.48
CA PRO A 178 -20.41 12.96 -9.54
C PRO A 178 -20.97 12.63 -10.93
N ARG A 179 -22.09 11.91 -10.96
CA ARG A 179 -22.82 11.63 -12.18
C ARG A 179 -23.02 12.96 -12.91
N ALA A 180 -22.61 12.95 -14.18
CA ALA A 180 -22.94 13.88 -15.25
C ALA A 180 -23.63 15.19 -14.81
N LEU A 181 -22.92 16.30 -15.05
CA LEU A 181 -23.58 17.53 -15.44
C LEU A 181 -24.35 17.24 -16.74
N THR A 182 -25.65 16.97 -16.62
CA THR A 182 -26.59 17.19 -17.72
C THR A 182 -26.90 18.68 -17.74
N SER A 183 -26.35 19.38 -18.72
CA SER A 183 -26.98 20.57 -19.32
C SER A 183 -27.67 20.14 -20.60
#